data_AF-A0A257JBX7-F1
#
_entry.id   AF-A0A257JBX7-F1
#
_cell.length_a   1.000
_cell.length_b   1.000
_cell.length_c   1.000
_cell.angle_alpha   90.00
_cell.angle_beta   90.00
_cell.angle_gamma   90.00
#
_symmetry.space_group_name_H-M   'P 1'
#
loop_
_entity.id
_entity.type
_entity.pdbx_description
1 polymer ?
#
loop_
_entity_poly.entity_id
_entity_poly.type
_entity_poly.pdbx_seq_one_letter_code
_entity_poly.pdbx_strand_id
1 'polypeptide(L)'
;MPHTPFIALRRRHLLAAAALPWLTGGARATPVAGGKTITLVVSYPPGGGADLMARLIAPRLAEALGQTVVVENKPGAGGVVAGAQVARG
;
A
#
# COMPACT_ATOMS: atom_id res chain seq x y z
N MET A 1 7.90 9.25 -56.46
CA MET A 1 8.27 8.27 -55.43
C MET A 1 9.12 8.98 -54.39
N PRO A 2 8.62 9.28 -53.18
CA PRO A 2 9.42 9.98 -52.17
C PRO A 2 10.42 9.02 -51.52
N HIS A 3 11.69 9.42 -51.48
CA HIS A 3 12.75 8.68 -50.80
C HIS A 3 12.64 8.96 -49.30
N THR A 4 12.20 7.98 -48.51
CA THR A 4 12.29 8.01 -47.05
C THR A 4 13.77 7.98 -46.63
N PRO A 5 14.31 9.00 -45.94
CA PRO A 5 15.70 8.97 -45.49
C PRO A 5 15.86 7.96 -44.35
N PHE A 6 16.78 7.01 -44.52
CA PHE A 6 17.21 6.12 -43.44
C PHE A 6 17.91 6.95 -42.36
N ILE A 7 17.28 7.04 -41.18
CA ILE A 7 17.87 7.68 -40.00
C ILE A 7 19.06 6.82 -39.56
N ALA A 8 20.28 7.28 -39.87
CA ALA A 8 21.50 6.62 -39.44
C ALA A 8 21.67 6.77 -37.91
N LEU A 9 21.37 5.69 -37.17
CA LEU A 9 21.46 5.65 -35.72
C LEU A 9 22.93 5.73 -35.26
N ARG A 10 23.43 6.93 -34.96
CA ARG A 10 24.80 7.14 -34.44
C ARG A 10 24.94 6.59 -33.01
N ARG A 11 26.12 6.04 -32.67
CA ARG A 11 26.50 5.54 -31.32
C ARG A 11 26.18 6.50 -30.17
N ARG A 12 26.23 7.81 -30.40
CA ARG A 12 25.82 8.84 -29.41
C ARG A 12 24.35 8.76 -28.99
N HIS A 13 23.47 8.33 -29.89
CA HIS A 13 22.05 8.14 -29.60
C HIS A 13 21.82 6.89 -28.74
N LEU A 14 22.67 5.87 -28.86
CA LEU A 14 22.66 4.70 -27.98
C LEU A 14 23.09 5.07 -26.55
N LEU A 15 24.11 5.93 -26.40
CA LEU A 15 24.55 6.41 -25.08
C LEU A 15 23.50 7.33 -24.42
N ALA A 16 22.84 8.20 -25.20
CA ALA A 16 21.78 9.05 -24.69
C ALA A 16 20.53 8.25 -24.24
N ALA A 17 20.18 7.18 -24.96
CA ALA A 17 19.08 6.29 -24.58
C ALA A 17 19.37 5.48 -23.30
N ALA A 18 20.64 5.13 -23.05
CA ALA A 18 21.04 4.39 -21.85
C ALA A 18 20.90 5.20 -20.54
N ALA A 19 20.85 6.54 -20.62
CA ALA A 19 20.70 7.41 -19.46
C ALA A 19 19.23 7.65 -19.04
N LEU A 20 18.26 7.31 -19.91
CA LEU A 20 16.83 7.54 -19.68
C LEU A 20 16.26 6.87 -18.41
N PRO A 21 16.65 5.63 -18.03
CA PRO A 21 16.13 4.96 -16.82
C PRO A 21 16.54 5.64 -15.51
N TRP A 22 17.62 6.44 -15.53
CA TRP A 22 18.16 7.11 -14.34
C TRP A 22 17.43 8.43 -14.03
N LEU A 23 16.71 8.98 -15.00
CA LEU A 23 15.93 10.22 -14.84
C LEU A 23 14.52 9.96 -14.31
N THR A 24 14.01 8.74 -14.45
CA THR A 24 12.74 8.33 -13.87
C THR A 24 12.95 7.86 -12.44
N GLY A 25 13.14 8.81 -11.52
CA GLY A 25 13.05 8.53 -10.08
C GLY A 25 11.70 7.88 -9.80
N GLY A 26 11.69 6.58 -9.54
CA GLY A 26 10.46 5.81 -9.36
C GLY A 26 9.67 6.36 -8.18
N ALA A 27 8.56 7.03 -8.47
CA ALA A 27 7.56 7.38 -7.46
C ALA A 27 6.97 6.09 -6.91
N ARG A 28 7.56 5.56 -5.83
CA ARG A 28 7.01 4.43 -5.10
C ARG A 28 5.93 4.96 -4.18
N ALA A 29 4.73 4.40 -4.27
CA ALA A 29 3.70 4.63 -3.28
C ALA A 29 4.29 4.32 -1.90
N THR A 30 4.28 5.30 -1.00
CA THR A 30 4.79 5.09 0.36
C THR A 30 3.76 4.24 1.10
N PRO A 31 4.14 3.06 1.62
CA PRO A 31 3.20 2.20 2.34
C PRO A 31 2.70 2.93 3.58
N VAL A 32 1.38 2.87 3.83
CA VAL A 32 0.70 3.63 4.88
C VAL A 32 1.27 3.37 6.28
N ALA A 33 1.77 2.16 6.54
CA ALA A 33 2.43 1.82 7.81
C ALA A 33 3.93 1.49 7.64
N GLY A 34 4.62 2.08 6.66
CA GLY A 34 6.04 1.84 6.45
C GLY A 34 6.36 0.37 6.11
N GLY A 35 5.39 -0.34 5.51
CA GLY A 35 5.50 -1.76 5.19
C GLY A 35 5.22 -2.71 6.37
N LYS A 36 4.91 -2.20 7.57
CA LYS A 36 4.52 -3.01 8.73
C LYS A 36 3.11 -3.59 8.56
N THR A 37 2.83 -4.68 9.26
CA THR A 37 1.45 -5.20 9.40
C THR A 37 0.56 -4.17 10.07
N ILE A 38 -0.66 -4.00 9.57
CA ILE A 38 -1.68 -3.10 10.10
C ILE A 38 -2.60 -3.91 11.02
N THR A 39 -2.78 -3.45 12.25
CA THR A 39 -3.75 -4.04 13.19
C THR A 39 -5.03 -3.22 13.19
N LEU A 40 -6.13 -3.83 12.72
CA LEU A 40 -7.47 -3.30 12.83
C LEU A 40 -8.06 -3.68 14.19
N VAL A 41 -8.05 -2.72 15.12
CA VAL A 41 -8.55 -2.92 16.49
C VAL A 41 -10.07 -2.76 16.54
N VAL A 42 -10.75 -3.77 17.08
CA VAL A 42 -12.22 -3.80 17.22
C VAL A 42 -12.60 -3.74 18.70
N SER A 43 -13.43 -2.77 19.08
CA SER A 43 -13.86 -2.53 20.48
C SER A 43 -14.94 -3.50 20.99
N TYR A 44 -15.24 -4.56 20.24
CA TYR A 44 -16.29 -5.53 20.52
C TYR A 44 -15.74 -6.96 20.64
N PRO A 45 -16.45 -7.87 21.35
CA PRO A 45 -16.05 -9.28 21.44
C PRO A 45 -15.96 -9.97 20.07
N PRO A 46 -15.09 -11.00 19.93
CA PRO A 46 -15.04 -11.84 18.74
C PRO A 46 -16.40 -12.47 18.41
N GLY A 47 -16.71 -12.60 17.12
CA GLY A 47 -17.98 -13.17 16.63
C GLY A 47 -19.19 -12.22 16.68
N GLY A 48 -19.07 -11.03 17.27
CA GLY A 48 -20.09 -10.00 17.21
C GLY A 48 -20.16 -9.31 15.83
N GLY A 49 -21.24 -8.53 15.58
CA GLY A 49 -21.44 -7.86 14.30
C GLY A 49 -20.27 -6.97 13.86
N ALA A 50 -19.64 -6.24 14.78
CA ALA A 50 -18.47 -5.42 14.47
C ALA A 50 -17.22 -6.24 14.10
N ASP A 51 -17.00 -7.40 14.75
CA ASP A 51 -15.91 -8.32 14.42
C ASP A 51 -16.12 -8.96 13.05
N LEU A 52 -17.34 -9.40 12.75
CA LEU A 52 -17.70 -9.96 11.45
C LEU A 52 -17.49 -8.94 10.32
N MET A 53 -17.93 -7.70 10.53
CA MET A 53 -17.70 -6.62 9.56
C MET A 53 -16.20 -6.33 9.39
N ALA A 54 -15.43 -6.26 10.47
CA ALA A 54 -13.98 -6.06 10.40
C ALA A 54 -13.27 -7.17 9.61
N ARG A 55 -13.65 -8.43 9.83
CA ARG A 55 -13.10 -9.59 9.09
C ARG A 55 -13.52 -9.61 7.64
N LEU A 56 -14.72 -9.12 7.31
CA LEU A 56 -15.21 -9.00 5.94
C LEU A 56 -14.41 -7.95 5.15
N ILE A 57 -14.08 -6.80 5.77
CA ILE A 57 -13.37 -5.71 5.09
C ILE A 57 -11.84 -5.87 5.06
N ALA A 58 -11.26 -6.57 6.05
CA ALA A 58 -9.80 -6.67 6.20
C ALA A 58 -9.05 -7.17 4.95
N PRO A 59 -9.53 -8.18 4.19
CA PRO A 59 -8.87 -8.62 2.96
C PRO A 59 -8.82 -7.53 1.89
N ARG A 60 -9.93 -6.81 1.69
CA ARG A 60 -10.00 -5.72 0.70
C ARG A 60 -9.16 -4.51 1.11
N LEU A 61 -9.10 -4.25 2.41
CA LEU A 61 -8.20 -3.24 2.94
C LEU A 61 -6.73 -3.63 2.70
N ALA A 62 -6.39 -4.90 2.91
CA ALA A 62 -5.04 -5.40 2.66
C ALA A 62 -4.64 -5.30 1.18
N GLU A 63 -5.54 -5.65 0.27
CA GLU A 63 -5.36 -5.47 -1.18
C GLU A 63 -5.16 -4.00 -1.55
N ALA A 64 -6.02 -3.11 -1.06
CA ALA A 64 -5.98 -1.68 -1.37
C ALA A 64 -4.72 -0.99 -0.82
N LEU A 65 -4.24 -1.42 0.34
CA LEU A 65 -3.07 -0.84 1.00
C LEU A 65 -1.76 -1.53 0.61
N GLY A 66 -1.82 -2.69 -0.06
CA GLY A 66 -0.65 -3.52 -0.34
C GLY A 66 0.08 -3.99 0.94
N GLN A 67 -0.65 -4.10 2.06
CA GLN A 67 -0.10 -4.43 3.38
C GLN A 67 -0.99 -5.43 4.10
N THR A 68 -0.39 -6.32 4.89
CA THR A 68 -1.14 -7.28 5.71
C THR A 68 -1.99 -6.54 6.74
N VAL A 69 -3.28 -6.91 6.82
CA VAL A 69 -4.22 -6.40 7.83
C VAL A 69 -4.65 -7.56 8.72
N VAL A 70 -4.51 -7.40 10.04
CA VAL A 70 -4.96 -8.36 11.04
C VAL A 70 -6.04 -7.75 11.93
N VAL A 71 -7.04 -8.53 12.32
CA VAL A 71 -8.13 -8.07 13.19
C VAL A 71 -7.83 -8.48 14.64
N GLU A 72 -7.83 -7.52 15.56
CA GLU A 72 -7.62 -7.76 16.99
C GLU A 72 -8.79 -7.18 17.81
N ASN A 73 -9.47 -8.04 18.58
CA ASN A 73 -10.57 -7.61 19.44
C ASN A 73 -10.05 -7.15 20.81
N LYS A 74 -10.44 -5.94 21.21
CA LYS A 74 -10.15 -5.32 22.51
C LYS A 74 -11.43 -4.77 23.14
N PRO A 75 -12.34 -5.66 23.60
CA PRO A 75 -13.54 -5.23 24.29
C PRO A 75 -13.21 -4.62 25.66
N GLY A 76 -14.09 -3.73 26.12
CA GLY A 76 -14.03 -3.18 27.48
C GLY A 76 -14.28 -1.68 27.55
N ALA A 77 -14.83 -1.24 28.69
CA ALA A 77 -15.06 0.17 29.02
C ALA A 77 -15.69 0.99 27.88
N GLY A 78 -16.68 0.45 27.18
CA GLY A 78 -17.36 1.14 26.08
C GLY A 78 -16.46 1.52 24.88
N GLY A 79 -15.31 0.86 24.73
CA GLY A 79 -14.33 1.14 23.67
C GLY A 79 -13.10 1.93 24.13
N VAL A 80 -13.07 2.40 25.38
CA VAL A 80 -11.90 3.12 25.93
C VAL A 80 -10.63 2.27 25.90
N VAL A 81 -10.73 0.95 26.13
CA VAL A 81 -9.57 0.04 26.09
C VAL A 81 -8.95 0.00 24.69
N ALA A 82 -9.78 -0.17 23.66
CA ALA A 82 -9.36 -0.16 22.27
C ALA A 82 -8.78 1.20 21.86
N GLY A 83 -9.46 2.30 22.21
CA GLY A 83 -9.00 3.66 21.94
C GLY A 83 -7.63 3.95 22.58
N ALA A 84 -7.45 3.56 23.84
CA ALA A 84 -6.17 3.71 24.54
C ALA A 84 -5.03 2.89 23.91
N GLN A 85 -5.33 1.72 23.31
CA GLN A 85 -4.32 0.95 22.58
C GLN A 85 -3.89 1.67 21.30
N VAL A 86 -4.85 2.17 20.51
CA VAL A 86 -4.56 2.85 19.25
C VAL A 86 -3.84 4.19 19.48
N ALA A 87 -4.19 4.93 20.53
CA ALA A 87 -3.58 6.22 20.84
C ALA A 87 -2.10 6.16 21.27
N ARG A 88 -1.57 4.96 21.58
CA ARG A 88 -0.17 4.76 21.99
C ARG A 88 0.77 4.40 20.82
N GLY A 89 0.22 4.14 19.62
CA GLY A 89 0.98 3.80 18.42
C GLY A 89 1.36 5.03 17.61
#